data_AF-A0A0N5AD06-F1
#
_entry.id   AF-A0A0N5AD06-F1
#
_cell.length_a   1.000
_cell.length_b   1.000
_cell.length_c   1.000
_cell.angle_alpha   90.00
_cell.angle_beta   90.00
_cell.angle_gamma   90.00
#
_symmetry.space_group_name_H-M   'P 1'
#
loop_
_entity.id
_entity.type
_entity.pdbx_description
1 polymer ?
#
loop_
_entity_poly.entity_id
_entity_poly.type
_entity_poly.pdbx_seq_one_letter_code
_entity_poly.pdbx_strand_id
1 'polypeptide(L)'
;MEPVIHQFSTHTTLLAKQARFRASYYKYRGGFFARRFFYIHPKFPLYFVLGSLTVAVISPVFLWAYKFSTLTKEQFEEYRKHYNSEVYIRQKYGKGLWFPLMSNKDDHSGKENTK
;
A
#
# COMPACT_ATOMS: atom_id res chain seq x y z
N MET A 1 -8.19 -20.44 -60.18
CA MET A 1 -9.29 -20.00 -59.29
C MET A 1 -9.70 -21.24 -58.52
N GLU A 2 -9.50 -21.39 -57.21
CA GLU A 2 -9.67 -20.44 -56.10
C GLU A 2 -8.65 -20.69 -54.98
N PRO A 3 -8.47 -19.72 -54.07
CA PRO A 3 -8.62 -20.09 -52.65
C PRO A 3 -9.31 -18.98 -51.83
N VAL A 4 -10.58 -19.19 -51.46
CA VAL A 4 -11.35 -18.25 -50.59
C VAL A 4 -11.59 -18.81 -49.17
N ILE A 5 -11.23 -20.07 -48.91
CA ILE A 5 -11.71 -20.79 -47.72
C ILE A 5 -10.85 -20.57 -46.46
N HIS A 6 -9.58 -20.20 -46.58
CA HIS A 6 -8.68 -20.12 -45.41
C HIS A 6 -8.83 -18.87 -44.54
N GLN A 7 -9.35 -17.74 -45.07
CA GLN A 7 -9.51 -16.51 -44.28
C GLN A 7 -10.72 -16.54 -43.33
N PHE A 8 -11.77 -17.30 -43.65
CA PHE A 8 -12.98 -17.36 -42.81
C PHE A 8 -12.76 -18.12 -41.49
N SER A 9 -11.83 -19.07 -41.47
CA SER A 9 -11.52 -19.91 -40.29
C SER A 9 -10.75 -19.15 -39.21
N THR A 10 -9.83 -18.25 -39.60
CA THR A 10 -9.01 -17.50 -38.63
C THR A 10 -9.82 -16.41 -37.93
N HIS A 11 -10.71 -15.71 -38.65
CA HIS A 11 -11.59 -14.71 -38.05
C HIS A 11 -12.63 -15.31 -37.10
N THR A 12 -13.23 -16.44 -37.45
CA THR A 12 -14.20 -17.13 -36.58
C THR A 12 -13.55 -17.69 -35.32
N THR A 13 -12.33 -18.21 -35.38
CA THR A 13 -11.60 -18.71 -34.20
C THR A 13 -11.12 -17.58 -33.27
N LEU A 14 -10.72 -16.43 -33.80
CA LEU A 14 -10.39 -15.24 -33.00
C LEU A 14 -11.62 -14.67 -32.30
N LEU A 15 -12.74 -14.52 -33.03
CA LEU A 15 -14.01 -14.09 -32.45
C LEU A 15 -14.56 -15.08 -31.42
N ALA A 16 -14.42 -16.39 -31.66
CA ALA A 16 -14.81 -17.42 -30.70
C ALA A 16 -13.93 -17.44 -29.46
N LYS A 17 -12.60 -17.22 -29.59
CA LYS A 17 -11.72 -17.03 -28.43
C LYS A 17 -12.09 -15.77 -27.65
N GLN A 18 -12.30 -14.64 -28.33
CA GLN A 18 -12.69 -13.37 -27.72
C GLN A 18 -14.07 -13.47 -27.05
N ALA A 19 -15.01 -14.20 -27.65
CA ALA A 19 -16.32 -14.51 -27.08
C ALA A 19 -16.22 -15.45 -25.87
N ARG A 20 -15.32 -16.44 -25.86
CA ARG A 20 -15.08 -17.30 -24.68
C ARG A 20 -14.47 -16.53 -23.51
N PHE A 21 -13.56 -15.60 -23.78
CA PHE A 21 -13.04 -14.67 -22.76
C PHE A 21 -14.13 -13.71 -22.26
N ARG A 22 -15.08 -13.29 -23.13
CA ARG A 22 -16.15 -12.34 -22.78
C ARG A 22 -17.38 -13.00 -22.12
N ALA A 23 -17.69 -14.26 -22.46
CA ALA A 23 -18.92 -14.94 -22.04
C ALA A 23 -18.89 -15.49 -20.60
N SER A 24 -17.71 -15.62 -19.99
CA SER A 24 -17.60 -16.04 -18.58
C SER A 24 -17.93 -14.94 -17.56
N TYR A 25 -18.32 -13.74 -18.03
CA TYR A 25 -18.57 -12.57 -17.18
C TYR A 25 -20.00 -12.47 -16.62
N TYR A 26 -20.97 -13.25 -17.09
CA TYR A 26 -22.40 -12.92 -16.90
C TYR A 26 -23.27 -13.91 -16.12
N LYS A 27 -22.72 -14.96 -15.49
CA LYS A 27 -23.52 -15.78 -14.57
C LYS A 27 -22.83 -15.95 -13.22
N TYR A 28 -23.09 -15.02 -12.29
CA TYR A 28 -22.87 -15.29 -10.88
C TYR A 28 -23.89 -14.58 -10.00
N ARG A 29 -24.44 -15.38 -9.07
CA ARG A 29 -25.49 -15.06 -8.10
C ARG A 29 -24.79 -14.69 -6.79
N GLY A 30 -24.88 -13.42 -6.41
CA GLY A 30 -24.65 -12.88 -5.07
C GLY A 30 -23.41 -13.34 -4.28
N GLY A 31 -22.45 -12.43 -4.09
CA GLY A 31 -21.42 -12.53 -3.06
C GLY A 31 -20.00 -12.40 -3.60
N PHE A 32 -19.23 -11.45 -3.05
CA PHE A 32 -17.79 -11.22 -3.28
C PHE A 32 -17.40 -10.39 -4.51
N PHE A 33 -17.82 -9.12 -4.54
CA PHE A 33 -17.28 -8.10 -5.46
C PHE A 33 -15.75 -8.01 -5.45
N ALA A 34 -15.12 -8.13 -4.26
CA ALA A 34 -13.67 -8.09 -4.12
C ALA A 34 -12.99 -9.21 -4.93
N ARG A 35 -13.48 -10.45 -4.82
CA ARG A 35 -12.90 -11.60 -5.54
C ARG A 35 -12.97 -11.40 -7.05
N ARG A 36 -14.13 -10.93 -7.57
CA ARG A 36 -14.30 -10.62 -9.00
C ARG A 36 -13.39 -9.48 -9.44
N PHE A 37 -13.24 -8.44 -8.64
CA PHE A 37 -12.37 -7.31 -8.94
C PHE A 37 -10.90 -7.75 -9.12
N PHE A 38 -10.37 -8.59 -8.21
CA PHE A 38 -9.01 -9.11 -8.35
C PHE A 38 -8.83 -10.07 -9.53
N TYR A 39 -9.85 -10.85 -9.91
CA TYR A 39 -9.78 -11.69 -11.12
C TYR A 39 -9.80 -10.87 -12.42
N ILE A 40 -10.57 -9.78 -12.46
CA ILE A 40 -10.63 -8.88 -13.62
C ILE A 40 -9.36 -8.04 -13.72
N HIS A 41 -8.81 -7.63 -12.58
CA HIS A 41 -7.64 -6.76 -12.48
C HIS A 41 -6.50 -7.47 -11.73
N PRO A 42 -5.82 -8.46 -12.35
CA PRO A 42 -4.74 -9.21 -11.71
C PRO A 42 -3.53 -8.33 -11.34
N LYS A 43 -3.38 -7.16 -12.00
CA LYS A 43 -2.32 -6.19 -11.71
C LYS A 43 -2.65 -5.25 -10.54
N PHE A 44 -3.89 -5.23 -10.06
CA PHE A 44 -4.31 -4.30 -9.01
C PHE A 44 -3.49 -4.42 -7.73
N PRO A 45 -3.19 -5.63 -7.19
CA PRO A 45 -2.37 -5.74 -5.97
C PRO A 45 -1.01 -5.07 -6.12
N LEU A 46 -0.37 -5.19 -7.30
CA LEU A 46 0.91 -4.56 -7.58
C LEU A 46 0.80 -3.03 -7.55
N TYR A 47 -0.19 -2.46 -8.22
CA TYR A 47 -0.40 -1.00 -8.20
C TYR A 47 -0.81 -0.49 -6.82
N PHE A 48 -1.61 -1.26 -6.09
CA PHE A 48 -2.02 -0.92 -4.73
C PHE A 48 -0.81 -0.89 -3.78
N VAL A 49 0.02 -1.93 -3.80
CA VAL A 49 1.24 -1.99 -3.00
C VAL A 49 2.20 -0.86 -3.40
N LEU A 50 2.43 -0.66 -4.69
CA LEU A 50 3.29 0.40 -5.19
C LEU A 50 2.79 1.79 -4.76
N GLY A 51 1.49 2.06 -4.89
CA GLY A 51 0.87 3.30 -4.43
C GLY A 51 0.95 3.48 -2.92
N SER A 52 0.73 2.41 -2.15
CA SER A 52 0.88 2.47 -0.69
C SER A 52 2.32 2.75 -0.27
N LEU A 53 3.30 2.18 -0.98
CA LEU A 53 4.73 2.38 -0.72
C LEU A 53 5.15 3.81 -1.05
N THR A 54 4.70 4.35 -2.18
CA THR A 54 5.01 5.76 -2.53
C THR A 54 4.42 6.72 -1.51
N VAL A 55 3.18 6.50 -1.06
CA VAL A 55 2.56 7.30 0.00
C VAL A 55 3.34 7.17 1.32
N ALA A 56 3.79 5.97 1.68
CA ALA A 56 4.57 5.75 2.89
C ALA A 56 5.91 6.50 2.86
N VAL A 57 6.55 6.62 1.69
CA VAL A 57 7.80 7.39 1.52
C VAL A 57 7.54 8.90 1.52
N ILE A 58 6.47 9.36 0.86
CA ILE A 58 6.17 10.79 0.70
C ILE A 58 5.61 11.41 1.99
N SER A 59 4.81 10.67 2.75
CA SER A 59 4.16 11.15 3.97
C SER A 59 5.09 11.84 4.98
N PRO A 60 6.23 11.23 5.41
CA PRO A 60 7.14 11.88 6.37
C PRO A 60 7.80 13.14 5.80
N VAL A 61 8.06 13.18 4.49
CA VAL A 61 8.64 14.36 3.80
C VAL A 61 7.65 15.51 3.83
N PHE A 62 6.37 15.24 3.57
CA PHE A 62 5.31 16.25 3.63
C PHE A 62 5.14 16.84 5.03
N LEU A 63 5.16 15.99 6.07
CA LEU A 63 5.12 16.45 7.46
C LEU A 63 6.33 17.31 7.82
N TRP A 64 7.53 16.94 7.36
CA TRP A 64 8.74 17.73 7.53
C TRP A 64 8.66 19.09 6.84
N ALA A 65 8.19 19.12 5.59
CA ALA A 65 8.00 20.36 4.85
C ALA A 65 6.98 21.28 5.55
N TYR A 66 5.86 20.73 6.02
CA TYR A 66 4.87 21.47 6.78
C TYR A 66 5.45 22.08 8.07
N LYS A 67 6.22 21.31 8.83
CA LYS A 67 6.88 21.79 10.06
C LYS A 67 7.93 22.86 9.77
N PHE A 68 8.69 22.71 8.69
CA PHE A 68 9.65 23.71 8.25
C PHE A 68 8.99 25.04 7.87
N SER A 69 7.83 24.99 7.20
CA SER A 69 7.11 26.20 6.81
C SER A 69 6.35 26.87 7.96
N THR A 70 5.99 26.14 9.01
CA THR A 70 5.14 26.65 10.11
C THR A 70 5.92 27.06 11.36
N LEU A 71 7.11 26.50 11.59
CA LEU A 71 7.92 26.79 12.78
C LEU A 71 8.94 27.91 12.51
N THR A 72 9.31 28.64 13.55
CA THR A 72 10.49 29.51 13.49
C THR A 72 11.78 28.67 13.44
N LYS A 73 12.89 29.28 13.00
CA LYS A 73 14.17 28.58 12.83
C LYS A 73 14.62 27.88 14.11
N GLU A 74 14.53 28.54 15.26
CA GLU A 74 14.93 27.99 16.56
C GLU A 74 14.06 26.78 16.96
N GLN A 75 12.74 26.91 16.81
CA GLN A 75 11.79 25.83 17.10
C GLN A 75 11.99 24.63 16.17
N PHE A 76 12.37 24.87 14.91
CA PHE A 76 12.68 23.80 13.97
C PHE A 76 13.98 23.08 14.31
N GLU A 77 15.01 23.81 14.76
CA GLU A 77 16.27 23.20 15.23
C GLU A 77 16.05 22.35 16.48
N GLU A 78 15.22 22.80 17.42
CA GLU A 78 14.85 22.03 18.60
C GLU A 78 14.03 20.78 18.22
N TYR A 79 13.03 20.93 17.36
CA TYR A 79 12.25 19.81 16.82
C TYR A 79 13.15 18.76 16.15
N ARG A 80 14.13 19.19 15.35
CA ARG A 80 15.08 18.29 14.69
C ARG A 80 15.96 17.54 15.69
N LYS A 81 16.45 18.21 16.74
CA LYS A 81 17.26 17.58 17.80
C LYS A 81 16.44 16.53 18.55
N HIS A 82 15.20 16.86 18.91
CA HIS A 82 14.29 15.94 19.58
C HIS A 82 13.93 14.73 18.71
N TYR A 83 13.60 14.94 17.44
CA TYR A 83 13.30 13.85 16.52
C TYR A 83 14.49 12.90 16.36
N ASN A 84 15.71 13.44 16.22
CA ASN A 84 16.92 12.63 16.09
C ASN A 84 17.22 11.81 17.35
N SER A 85 16.99 12.35 18.55
CA SER A 85 17.20 11.60 19.80
C SER A 85 16.20 10.44 19.93
N GLU A 86 14.94 10.65 19.56
CA GLU A 86 13.95 9.58 19.52
C GLU A 86 14.30 8.49 18.50
N VAL A 87 14.73 8.88 17.30
CA VAL A 87 15.16 7.92 16.27
C VAL A 87 16.34 7.09 16.77
N TYR A 88 17.31 7.71 17.43
CA TYR A 88 18.43 7.01 18.05
C TYR A 88 17.95 6.01 19.12
N ILE A 89 17.01 6.40 19.99
CA ILE A 89 16.45 5.51 21.01
C ILE A 89 15.73 4.31 20.36
N ARG A 90 14.93 4.56 19.31
CA ARG A 90 14.24 3.51 18.55
C ARG A 90 15.23 2.53 17.91
N GLN A 91 16.27 3.04 17.25
CA GLN A 91 17.27 2.24 16.56
C GLN A 91 18.16 1.44 17.52
N LYS A 92 18.59 2.05 18.63
CA LYS A 92 19.52 1.44 19.58
C LYS A 92 18.85 0.46 20.53
N TYR A 93 17.67 0.81 21.04
CA TYR A 93 17.01 0.06 22.11
C TYR A 93 15.73 -0.65 21.65
N GLY A 94 15.35 -0.54 20.39
CA GLY A 94 14.14 -1.17 19.87
C GLY A 94 12.83 -0.62 20.48
N LYS A 95 12.88 0.51 21.20
CA LYS A 95 11.73 1.09 21.90
C LYS A 95 10.78 1.74 20.90
N GLY A 96 9.48 1.44 20.97
CA GLY A 96 8.44 2.10 20.16
C GLY A 96 8.40 1.68 18.69
N LEU A 97 8.96 0.52 18.32
CA LEU A 97 8.76 -0.08 17.00
C LEU A 97 7.40 -0.76 16.91
N TRP A 98 6.73 -0.62 15.77
CA TRP A 98 5.49 -1.37 15.46
C TRP A 98 5.72 -2.88 15.38
N PHE A 99 6.92 -3.30 14.95
CA PHE A 99 7.32 -4.70 14.90
C PHE A 99 7.87 -5.14 16.26
N PRO A 100 7.28 -6.15 16.92
CA PRO A 100 7.53 -6.47 18.33
C PRO A 100 8.79 -7.32 18.54
N LEU A 101 9.88 -7.07 17.81
CA LEU A 101 11.10 -7.88 17.93
C LEU A 101 11.93 -7.58 19.19
N MET A 102 11.79 -6.38 19.77
CA MET A 102 12.50 -5.96 21.00
C MET A 102 11.67 -5.00 21.87
N SER A 103 10.34 -5.16 21.87
CA SER A 103 9.52 -4.42 22.84
C SER A 103 9.78 -5.01 24.22
N ASN A 104 10.76 -4.46 24.94
CA ASN A 104 10.90 -4.73 26.36
C ASN A 104 9.54 -4.45 27.00
N LYS A 105 8.98 -5.48 27.64
CA LYS A 105 7.72 -5.41 28.39
C LYS A 105 7.94 -4.70 29.73
N ASP A 106 8.63 -3.56 29.72
CA ASP A 106 8.91 -2.81 30.94
C ASP A 106 8.49 -1.37 30.72
N ASP A 107 7.17 -1.17 30.79
CA ASP A 107 6.58 0.02 31.40
C ASP A 107 5.33 -0.47 32.16
N HIS A 108 5.59 -1.31 33.17
CA HIS A 108 4.63 -1.51 34.25
C HIS A 108 4.37 -0.14 34.90
N SER A 109 3.08 0.19 35.02
CA SER A 109 2.56 0.93 36.18
C SER A 109 3.10 2.35 36.41
N GLY A 110 2.65 3.29 35.58
CA GLY A 110 2.43 4.69 36.00
C GLY A 110 1.09 4.86 36.72
N LYS A 111 0.77 4.02 37.70
CA LYS A 111 -0.25 4.29 38.72
C LYS A 111 0.36 4.02 40.09
N GLU A 112 0.87 5.07 40.74
CA GLU A 112 0.72 5.17 42.19
C GLU A 112 0.76 6.64 42.64
N ASN A 113 -0.19 6.96 43.51
CA ASN A 113 -0.49 8.27 44.04
C ASN A 113 0.57 8.73 45.05
N THR A 114 0.82 10.04 45.13
CA THR A 114 1.14 10.67 46.42
C THR A 114 0.78 12.15 46.36
N LYS A 115 -0.32 12.48 47.01
CA LYS A 115 -0.69 13.82 47.47
C LYS A 115 -0.87 13.71 48.98
#